data_AF-A0A822EHI3-F1
#
_entry.id   AF-A0A822EHI3-F1
#
_cell.length_a   1.000
_cell.length_b   1.000
_cell.length_c   1.000
_cell.angle_alpha   90.00
_cell.angle_beta   90.00
_cell.angle_gamma   90.00
#
_symmetry.space_group_name_H-M   'P 1'
#
loop_
_entity.id
_entity.type
_entity.pdbx_description
1 polymer ?
#
loop_
_entity_poly.entity_id
_entity_poly.type
_entity_poly.pdbx_seq_one_letter_code
_entity_poly.pdbx_strand_id
1 'polypeptide(L)'
;YCDIVPTPRNEWISAKRYVESDIVFIIYTGASFYQTRALATRDTWLSRVTHKYFFSSTPYPSLPITVIEGAGEDYMSNMKKLYEGMKIAYQEHNQTSKFYF
;
A
#
# COMPACT_ATOMS: atom_id res chain seq x y z
N TYR A 1 23.17 -8.57 -29.53
CA TYR A 1 23.72 -7.45 -28.74
C TYR A 1 22.74 -6.31 -28.84
N CYS A 2 22.19 -5.86 -27.71
CA CYS A 2 21.44 -4.62 -27.65
C CYS A 2 21.65 -4.05 -26.25
N ASP A 3 22.60 -3.13 -26.14
CA ASP A 3 22.84 -2.39 -24.91
C ASP A 3 21.76 -1.34 -24.76
N ILE A 4 20.85 -1.53 -23.81
CA ILE A 4 19.97 -0.45 -23.35
C ILE A 4 20.81 0.40 -22.40
N VAL A 5 21.50 1.38 -22.94
CA VAL A 5 22.05 2.48 -22.15
C VAL A 5 20.98 3.57 -22.13
N PRO A 6 20.32 3.86 -20.99
CA PRO A 6 19.42 5.00 -20.93
C PRO A 6 20.24 6.27 -21.15
N THR A 7 19.95 6.99 -22.24
CA THR A 7 20.51 8.31 -22.50
C THR A 7 20.15 9.22 -21.33
N PRO A 8 21.13 9.83 -20.62
CA PRO A 8 20.83 10.84 -19.61
C PRO A 8 20.13 12.00 -20.31
N ARG A 9 18.90 12.31 -19.91
CA ARG A 9 18.20 13.48 -20.45
C ARG A 9 18.75 14.72 -19.77
N ASN A 10 19.34 15.62 -20.55
CA ASN A 10 19.87 16.91 -20.09
C ASN A 10 18.76 17.94 -19.79
N GLU A 11 17.51 17.64 -20.15
CA GLU A 11 16.38 18.50 -19.89
C GLU A 11 15.76 18.13 -18.55
N TRP A 12 15.70 19.11 -17.63
CA TRP A 12 14.88 19.01 -16.44
C TRP A 12 13.44 18.71 -16.86
N ILE A 13 12.97 17.50 -16.58
CA ILE A 13 11.55 17.19 -16.69
C ILE A 13 10.86 18.14 -15.71
N SER A 14 9.95 18.99 -16.21
CA SER A 14 9.20 19.95 -15.40
C SER A 14 8.71 19.27 -14.12
N ALA A 15 8.93 19.89 -12.96
CA ALA A 15 8.50 19.33 -11.68
C ALA A 15 7.02 18.94 -11.75
N LYS A 16 6.73 17.64 -11.76
CA LYS A 16 5.35 17.15 -11.73
C LYS A 16 4.84 17.32 -10.32
N ARG A 17 3.78 18.13 -10.17
CA ARG A 17 3.09 18.26 -8.89
C ARG A 17 2.16 17.07 -8.72
N TYR A 18 2.43 16.24 -7.72
CA TYR A 18 1.58 15.13 -7.34
C TYR A 18 0.51 15.59 -6.35
N VAL A 19 -0.67 15.01 -6.45
CA VAL A 19 -1.80 15.23 -5.54
C VAL A 19 -2.04 13.99 -4.68
N GLU A 20 -2.84 14.11 -3.62
CA GLU A 20 -3.14 12.99 -2.72
C GLU A 20 -3.65 11.75 -3.49
N SER A 21 -4.51 11.96 -4.49
CA SER A 21 -5.03 10.86 -5.28
C SER A 21 -3.97 10.14 -6.12
N ASP A 22 -2.76 10.69 -6.29
CA ASP A 22 -1.63 9.99 -6.92
C ASP A 22 -0.94 9.01 -5.96
N ILE A 23 -1.39 8.92 -4.71
CA ILE A 23 -0.78 8.12 -3.65
C ILE A 23 -1.76 7.05 -3.17
N VAL A 24 -1.25 5.84 -2.99
CA VAL A 24 -1.94 4.70 -2.36
C VAL A 24 -1.26 4.42 -1.02
N PHE A 25 -2.04 4.44 0.06
CA PHE A 25 -1.55 4.11 1.39
C PHE A 25 -1.91 2.68 1.76
N ILE A 26 -0.92 1.89 2.14
CA ILE A 26 -1.06 0.48 2.45
C ILE A 26 -0.71 0.23 3.92
N ILE A 27 -1.72 -0.18 4.68
CA ILE A 27 -1.57 -0.43 6.11
C ILE A 27 -1.51 -1.92 6.38
N TYR A 28 -0.30 -2.40 6.69
CA TYR A 28 -0.11 -3.75 7.21
C TYR A 28 -0.36 -3.77 8.72
N THR A 29 -1.27 -4.63 9.16
CA THR A 29 -1.64 -4.74 10.58
C THR A 29 -1.81 -6.20 10.99
N GLY A 30 -1.90 -6.43 12.29
CA GLY A 30 -2.25 -7.72 12.89
C GLY A 30 -3.41 -7.59 13.87
N ALA A 31 -4.03 -8.72 14.19
CA ALA A 31 -5.24 -8.78 15.02
C ALA A 31 -5.10 -8.09 16.38
N SER A 32 -3.93 -8.20 17.01
CA SER A 32 -3.63 -7.56 18.30
C SER A 32 -3.59 -6.03 18.24
N PHE A 33 -3.49 -5.43 17.05
CA PHE A 33 -3.34 -3.99 16.87
C PHE A 33 -4.59 -3.30 16.33
N TYR A 34 -5.68 -4.03 16.08
CA TYR A 34 -6.88 -3.46 15.48
C TYR A 34 -7.48 -2.33 16.32
N GLN A 35 -7.74 -2.61 17.59
CA GLN A 35 -8.40 -1.65 18.47
C GLN A 35 -7.48 -0.48 18.86
N THR A 36 -6.17 -0.72 18.95
CA THR A 36 -5.22 0.27 19.48
C THR A 36 -4.57 1.14 18.40
N ARG A 37 -4.37 0.60 17.19
CA ARG A 37 -3.61 1.29 16.12
C ARG A 37 -4.40 1.40 14.83
N ALA A 38 -4.97 0.31 14.32
CA ALA A 38 -5.59 0.33 12.99
C ALA A 38 -6.85 1.21 12.96
N LEU A 39 -7.71 1.14 13.98
CA LEU A 39 -8.85 2.04 14.14
C LEU A 39 -8.40 3.50 14.30
N ALA A 40 -7.40 3.76 15.15
CA ALA A 40 -6.87 5.12 15.33
C ALA A 40 -6.30 5.70 14.03
N THR A 41 -5.57 4.91 13.25
CA THR A 41 -5.08 5.30 11.93
C THR A 41 -6.23 5.63 10.98
N ARG A 42 -7.25 4.76 10.89
CA ARG A 42 -8.47 5.00 10.09
C ARG A 42 -9.14 6.32 10.49
N ASP A 43 -9.33 6.54 11.78
CA ASP A 43 -10.12 7.65 12.31
C ASP A 43 -9.40 8.99 12.28
N THR A 44 -8.07 8.98 12.13
CA THR A 44 -7.26 10.20 12.09
C THR A 44 -6.90 10.58 10.66
N TRP A 45 -5.62 10.50 10.28
CA TRP A 45 -5.13 11.02 9.01
C TRP A 45 -5.62 10.22 7.80
N LEU A 46 -5.79 8.91 7.95
CA LEU A 46 -6.21 8.04 6.86
C LEU A 46 -7.69 8.23 6.48
N SER A 47 -8.49 8.86 7.35
CA SER A 47 -9.91 9.17 7.06
C SER A 47 -10.08 10.01 5.78
N ARG A 48 -9.09 10.85 5.46
CA ARG A 48 -9.09 11.81 4.35
C ARG A 48 -8.41 11.30 3.08
N VAL A 49 -7.81 10.13 3.14
CA VAL A 49 -7.09 9.51 2.02
C VAL A 49 -8.06 8.76 1.13
N THR A 50 -7.95 8.94 -0.18
CA THR A 50 -8.82 8.33 -1.19
C THR A 50 -8.45 6.87 -1.40
N HIS A 51 -7.17 6.59 -1.69
CA HIS A 51 -6.70 5.24 -2.00
C HIS A 51 -5.99 4.64 -0.80
N LYS A 52 -6.67 3.73 -0.10
CA LYS A 52 -6.17 3.14 1.13
C LYS A 52 -6.57 1.67 1.27
N TYR A 53 -5.64 0.87 1.76
CA TYR A 53 -5.85 -0.56 2.01
C TYR A 53 -5.43 -0.93 3.43
N PHE A 54 -6.16 -1.85 4.03
CA PHE A 54 -5.72 -2.54 5.23
C PHE A 54 -5.51 -4.01 4.91
N PHE A 55 -4.29 -4.51 5.10
CA PHE A 55 -3.97 -5.93 4.92
C PHE A 55 -3.65 -6.58 6.25
N SER A 56 -4.23 -7.77 6.46
CA SER A 56 -3.93 -8.60 7.63
C SER A 56 -4.17 -10.08 7.36
N SER A 57 -3.98 -10.92 8.37
CA SER A 57 -4.25 -12.37 8.29
C SER A 57 -5.59 -12.77 8.84
N THR A 58 -6.21 -11.91 9.64
CA THR A 58 -7.45 -12.20 10.35
C THR A 58 -8.51 -11.18 9.94
N PRO A 59 -9.75 -11.58 9.60
CA PRO A 59 -10.80 -10.59 9.31
C PRO A 59 -11.13 -9.74 10.54
N TYR A 60 -11.58 -8.50 10.32
CA TYR A 60 -12.05 -7.63 11.40
C TYR A 60 -13.31 -6.86 10.98
N PRO A 61 -14.47 -7.05 11.63
CA PRO A 61 -15.72 -6.47 11.15
C PRO A 61 -15.75 -4.94 11.07
N SER A 62 -14.99 -4.25 11.91
CA SER A 62 -15.01 -2.77 11.99
C SER A 62 -14.01 -2.08 11.06
N LEU A 63 -13.20 -2.83 10.31
CA LEU A 63 -12.27 -2.29 9.32
C LEU A 63 -12.41 -3.04 7.99
N PRO A 64 -12.22 -2.38 6.84
CA PRO A 64 -12.18 -3.05 5.56
C PRO A 64 -10.84 -3.80 5.39
N ILE A 65 -10.63 -4.86 6.17
CA ILE A 65 -9.44 -5.70 6.10
C ILE A 65 -9.54 -6.62 4.88
N THR A 66 -8.55 -6.54 4.00
CA THR A 66 -8.28 -7.58 3.01
C THR A 66 -7.37 -8.63 3.65
N VAL A 67 -7.86 -9.86 3.72
CA VAL A 67 -7.13 -10.97 4.35
C VAL A 67 -6.14 -11.57 3.36
N ILE A 68 -4.86 -11.65 3.76
CA ILE A 68 -3.80 -12.31 3.02
C ILE A 68 -3.74 -13.78 3.44
N GLU A 69 -4.20 -14.66 2.57
CA GLU A 69 -4.30 -16.09 2.85
C GLU A 69 -2.93 -16.74 3.16
N GLY A 70 -2.92 -17.54 4.22
CA GLY A 70 -1.74 -18.26 4.67
C GLY A 70 -0.59 -17.36 5.14
N ALA A 71 -0.84 -16.07 5.41
CA ALA A 71 0.04 -15.27 6.25
C ALA A 71 -0.38 -15.47 7.72
N GLY A 72 0.56 -15.59 8.64
CA GLY A 72 0.33 -15.57 10.09
C GLY A 72 0.36 -14.15 10.68
N GLU A 73 0.19 -14.07 12.00
CA GLU A 73 0.29 -12.82 12.77
C GLU A 73 1.70 -12.58 13.33
N ASP A 74 2.65 -13.45 13.00
CA ASP A 74 4.04 -13.34 13.39
C ASP A 74 4.85 -12.40 12.47
N TYR A 75 6.04 -12.03 12.93
CA TYR A 75 6.93 -11.12 12.22
C TYR A 75 7.37 -11.65 10.84
N MET A 76 7.55 -12.97 10.69
CA MET A 76 7.99 -13.56 9.43
C MET A 76 6.90 -13.44 8.36
N SER A 77 5.65 -13.52 8.78
CA SER A 77 4.48 -13.34 7.93
C SER A 77 4.29 -11.91 7.41
N ASN A 78 4.97 -10.90 8.00
CA ASN A 78 4.91 -9.52 7.50
C ASN A 78 5.42 -9.38 6.06
N MET A 79 6.46 -10.13 5.69
CA MET A 79 6.99 -10.09 4.33
C MET A 79 5.99 -10.65 3.32
N LYS A 80 5.27 -11.71 3.69
CA LYS A 80 4.21 -12.27 2.85
C LYS A 80 3.03 -11.31 2.71
N LYS A 81 2.61 -10.67 3.82
CA LYS A 81 1.59 -9.61 3.80
C LYS A 81 2.01 -8.47 2.87
N LEU A 82 3.26 -8.01 2.98
CA LEU A 82 3.83 -6.97 2.12
C LEU A 82 3.77 -7.36 0.65
N TYR A 83 4.28 -8.53 0.29
CA TYR A 83 4.36 -8.97 -1.10
C TYR A 83 2.97 -9.13 -1.73
N GLU A 84 2.08 -9.89 -1.09
CA GLU A 84 0.73 -10.14 -1.64
C GLU A 84 -0.13 -8.87 -1.59
N GLY A 85 -0.02 -8.06 -0.54
CA GLY A 85 -0.74 -6.78 -0.42
C GLY A 85 -0.32 -5.79 -1.50
N MET A 86 0.99 -5.64 -1.75
CA MET A 86 1.50 -4.82 -2.86
C MET A 86 0.99 -5.32 -4.20
N LYS A 87 0.99 -6.64 -4.43
CA LYS A 87 0.48 -7.23 -5.67
C LYS A 87 -1.00 -6.91 -5.90
N ILE A 88 -1.84 -7.01 -4.88
CA ILE A 88 -3.27 -6.65 -4.94
C ILE A 88 -3.43 -5.17 -5.26
N ALA A 89 -2.81 -4.28 -4.46
CA ALA A 89 -2.89 -2.84 -4.67
C ALA A 89 -2.39 -2.41 -6.05
N TYR A 90 -1.31 -3.05 -6.52
CA TYR A 90 -0.77 -2.83 -7.85
C TYR A 90 -1.74 -3.27 -8.93
N GLN A 91 -2.37 -4.45 -8.82
CA GLN A 91 -3.35 -4.91 -9.80
C GLN A 91 -4.55 -3.97 -9.92
N GLU A 92 -5.01 -3.40 -8.80
CA GLU A 92 -6.12 -2.44 -8.78
C GLU A 92 -5.74 -1.06 -9.34
N HIS A 93 -4.46 -0.65 -9.24
CA HIS A 93 -4.00 0.69 -9.59
C HIS A 93 -2.94 0.78 -10.70
N ASN A 94 -2.56 -0.34 -11.34
CA ASN A 94 -1.48 -0.45 -12.33
C ASN A 94 -1.55 0.60 -13.45
N GLN A 95 -2.77 0.97 -13.84
CA GLN A 95 -3.01 1.92 -14.94
C GLN A 95 -2.86 3.40 -14.55
N THR A 96 -2.64 3.72 -13.27
CA THR A 96 -2.83 5.09 -12.74
C THR A 96 -1.57 5.81 -12.24
N SER A 97 -0.36 5.36 -12.58
CA SER A 97 0.92 6.00 -12.20
C SER A 97 0.97 6.45 -10.73
N LYS A 98 0.56 5.57 -9.80
CA LYS A 98 0.49 5.87 -8.37
C LYS A 98 1.80 5.60 -7.65
N PHE A 99 2.01 6.32 -6.54
CA PHE A 99 3.01 5.98 -5.53
C PHE A 99 2.38 5.12 -4.44
N TYR A 100 3.16 4.19 -3.89
CA TYR A 100 2.70 3.27 -2.84
C TYR A 100 3.50 3.56 -1.56
N PHE A 101 2.80 3.86 -0.47
CA PHE A 101 3.36 4.18 0.85
C PHE A 101 2.82 3.26 1.93
#